data_AF-A0A534KBQ7-F1
#
_entry.id   AF-A0A534KBQ7-F1
#
_cell.length_a   1.000
_cell.length_b   1.000
_cell.length_c   1.000
_cell.angle_alpha   90.00
_cell.angle_beta   90.00
_cell.angle_gamma   90.00
#
_symmetry.space_group_name_H-M   'P 1'
#
loop_
_entity.id
_entity.type
_entity.pdbx_description
1 polymer ?
#
loop_
_entity_poly.entity_id
_entity_poly.type
_entity_poly.pdbx_seq_one_letter_code
_entity_poly.pdbx_strand_id
1 'polypeptide(L)'
;MDRIGGPPRVFDAAIRFDGDRLHTPSRVSDLRPVESIPVDRFAELVHFDPWWAFRGVSGVDRRWVETIFSTNIARTFAHEHRTLKVHDLRFSDDLRTLEALLTKDDAFRTVEFHANEIDLRSLRRAPHRSREAEPVGSTKAL
;
A
#
# COMPACT_ATOMS: atom_id res chain seq x y z
N MET A 1 -16.82 -20.94 -17.22
CA MET A 1 -17.21 -19.79 -18.06
C MET A 1 -16.67 -18.54 -17.42
N ASP A 2 -15.80 -17.85 -18.13
CA ASP A 2 -15.22 -16.58 -17.74
C ASP A 2 -16.31 -15.55 -17.42
N ARG A 3 -16.14 -14.82 -16.32
CA ARG A 3 -16.84 -13.54 -16.14
C ARG A 3 -16.12 -12.50 -16.98
N ILE A 4 -16.26 -12.59 -18.29
CA ILE A 4 -15.94 -11.49 -19.22
C ILE A 4 -16.94 -10.37 -18.94
N GLY A 5 -16.45 -9.18 -18.55
CA GLY A 5 -17.24 -7.95 -18.54
C GLY A 5 -17.42 -7.22 -17.20
N GLY A 6 -16.72 -7.61 -16.13
CA GLY A 6 -16.72 -6.85 -14.87
C GLY A 6 -15.31 -6.35 -14.53
N PRO A 7 -15.14 -5.13 -13.99
CA PRO A 7 -13.88 -4.74 -13.37
C PRO A 7 -13.38 -5.81 -12.38
N PRO A 8 -12.06 -6.00 -12.23
CA PRO A 8 -11.53 -6.64 -11.04
C PRO A 8 -12.07 -5.88 -9.83
N ARG A 9 -12.76 -6.56 -8.92
CA ARG A 9 -13.25 -5.94 -7.70
C ARG A 9 -12.21 -6.22 -6.61
N VAL A 10 -11.65 -5.18 -6.03
CA VAL A 10 -10.75 -5.34 -4.88
C VAL A 10 -11.64 -5.58 -3.66
N PHE A 11 -11.38 -6.68 -2.96
CA PHE A 11 -12.16 -7.09 -1.80
C PHE A 11 -11.33 -7.10 -0.53
N ASP A 12 -11.97 -6.75 0.57
CA ASP A 12 -11.48 -6.94 1.92
C ASP A 12 -11.66 -8.41 2.35
N ALA A 13 -10.61 -9.01 2.88
CA ALA A 13 -10.64 -10.37 3.41
C ALA A 13 -9.88 -10.46 4.73
N ALA A 14 -10.52 -11.03 5.75
CA ALA A 14 -9.81 -11.44 6.95
C ALA A 14 -8.96 -12.67 6.62
N ILE A 15 -7.64 -12.53 6.67
CA ILE A 15 -6.70 -13.64 6.52
C ILE A 15 -6.41 -14.21 7.90
N ARG A 16 -6.55 -15.53 8.07
CA ARG A 16 -6.24 -16.23 9.32
C ARG A 16 -5.14 -17.28 9.10
N PHE A 17 -4.47 -17.57 10.20
CA PHE A 17 -3.52 -18.67 10.32
C PHE A 17 -4.21 -19.86 10.98
N ASP A 18 -4.16 -21.01 10.33
CA ASP A 18 -4.41 -22.32 10.93
C ASP A 18 -3.17 -23.17 10.70
N GLY A 19 -2.35 -23.32 11.74
CA GLY A 19 -0.99 -23.89 11.62
C GLY A 19 -0.11 -23.07 10.67
N ASP A 20 0.40 -23.74 9.64
CA ASP A 20 1.29 -23.21 8.58
C ASP A 20 0.54 -22.73 7.33
N ARG A 21 -0.81 -22.82 7.33
CA ARG A 21 -1.61 -22.52 6.16
C ARG A 21 -2.36 -21.21 6.31
N LEU A 22 -2.03 -20.27 5.43
CA LEU A 22 -2.86 -19.10 5.12
C LEU A 22 -4.22 -19.57 4.61
N HIS A 23 -5.27 -19.26 5.34
CA HIS A 23 -6.64 -19.44 4.85
C HIS A 23 -7.49 -18.23 5.21
N THR A 24 -8.38 -17.86 4.30
CA THR A 24 -9.47 -16.95 4.63
C THR A 24 -10.65 -17.80 5.07
N PRO A 25 -11.19 -17.63 6.30
CA PRO A 25 -12.45 -18.24 6.69
C PRO A 25 -13.63 -17.59 5.94
N SER A 26 -13.38 -16.46 5.26
CA SER A 26 -14.40 -15.69 4.54
C SER A 26 -14.80 -16.46 3.29
N ARG A 27 -16.10 -16.69 3.13
CA ARG A 27 -16.65 -17.17 1.85
C ARG A 27 -16.60 -16.05 0.83
N VAL A 28 -16.68 -16.37 -0.46
CA VAL A 28 -16.77 -15.36 -1.53
C VAL A 28 -17.98 -14.42 -1.31
N SER A 29 -19.06 -14.93 -0.71
CA SER A 29 -20.23 -14.14 -0.31
C SER A 29 -19.97 -13.15 0.82
N ASP A 30 -18.93 -13.38 1.61
CA ASP A 30 -18.57 -12.60 2.80
C ASP A 30 -17.54 -11.52 2.46
N LEU A 31 -16.90 -11.63 1.29
CA LEU A 31 -15.98 -10.63 0.77
C LEU A 31 -16.72 -9.33 0.50
N ARG A 32 -16.23 -8.26 1.11
CA ARG A 32 -16.80 -6.93 0.94
C ARG A 32 -15.94 -6.14 -0.04
N PRO A 33 -16.53 -5.32 -0.92
CA PRO A 33 -15.75 -4.40 -1.74
C PRO A 33 -14.85 -3.53 -0.85
N VAL A 34 -13.67 -3.16 -1.33
CA VAL A 34 -12.73 -2.30 -0.60
C VAL A 34 -13.36 -0.96 -0.19
N GLU A 35 -14.36 -0.51 -0.93
CA GLU A 35 -15.18 0.68 -0.66
C GLU A 35 -16.02 0.58 0.63
N SER A 36 -16.21 -0.64 1.16
CA SER A 36 -16.82 -0.83 2.47
C SER A 36 -15.91 -0.44 3.64
N ILE A 37 -14.60 -0.29 3.40
CA ILE A 37 -13.64 0.20 4.38
C ILE A 37 -13.65 1.73 4.31
N PRO A 38 -13.87 2.45 5.43
CA PRO A 38 -13.75 3.90 5.47
C PRO A 38 -12.36 4.35 5.01
N VAL A 39 -12.29 5.32 4.09
CA VAL A 39 -11.03 5.77 3.46
C VAL A 39 -9.96 6.15 4.48
N ASP A 40 -10.37 6.84 5.54
CA ASP A 40 -9.53 7.31 6.62
C ASP A 40 -8.77 6.18 7.32
N ARG A 41 -9.30 4.96 7.32
CA ARG A 41 -8.62 3.78 7.88
C ARG A 41 -7.36 3.40 7.11
N PHE A 42 -7.28 3.67 5.81
CA PHE A 42 -6.08 3.33 5.04
C PHE A 42 -4.87 4.16 5.47
N ALA A 43 -5.07 5.36 6.02
CA ALA A 43 -3.98 6.18 6.55
C ALA A 43 -3.30 5.53 7.78
N GLU A 44 -3.99 4.62 8.47
CA GLU A 44 -3.46 3.89 9.62
C GLU A 44 -2.61 2.68 9.20
N LEU A 45 -2.71 2.25 7.93
CA LEU A 45 -2.07 1.06 7.39
C LEU A 45 -0.75 1.38 6.65
N VAL A 46 0.07 0.35 6.44
CA VAL A 46 1.26 0.41 5.59
C VAL A 46 1.02 -0.52 4.41
N HIS A 47 1.10 0.01 3.19
CA HIS A 47 0.88 -0.80 2.00
C HIS A 47 2.20 -1.08 1.30
N PHE A 48 2.40 -2.33 0.93
CA PHE A 48 3.54 -2.76 0.14
C PHE A 48 3.10 -3.01 -1.31
N ASP A 49 3.67 -2.24 -2.24
CA ASP A 49 3.44 -2.34 -3.69
C ASP A 49 1.95 -2.44 -4.14
N PRO A 50 1.09 -1.48 -3.75
CA PRO A 50 -0.32 -1.50 -4.12
C PRO A 50 -0.54 -1.37 -5.63
N TRP A 51 0.48 -1.02 -6.42
CA TRP A 51 0.36 -0.89 -7.87
C TRP A 51 -0.16 -2.16 -8.54
N TRP A 52 0.34 -3.34 -8.17
CA TRP A 52 -0.13 -4.61 -8.74
C TRP A 52 -1.61 -4.87 -8.45
N ALA A 53 -2.09 -4.50 -7.27
CA ALA A 53 -3.48 -4.71 -6.87
C ALA A 53 -4.47 -3.83 -7.65
N PHE A 54 -4.05 -2.64 -8.08
CA PHE A 54 -4.91 -1.66 -8.75
C PHE A 54 -4.61 -1.47 -10.24
N ARG A 55 -3.59 -2.14 -10.79
CA ARG A 55 -3.25 -2.04 -12.22
C ARG A 55 -4.38 -2.61 -13.08
N GLY A 56 -4.98 -1.77 -13.93
CA GLY A 56 -6.05 -2.17 -14.84
C GLY A 56 -7.39 -2.44 -14.14
N VAL A 57 -7.51 -2.08 -12.87
CA VAL A 57 -8.75 -2.18 -12.11
C VAL A 57 -9.66 -1.00 -12.43
N SER A 58 -10.90 -1.28 -12.84
CA SER A 58 -11.98 -0.29 -12.92
C SER A 58 -12.95 -0.46 -11.75
N GLY A 59 -13.83 0.52 -11.51
CA GLY A 59 -14.87 0.39 -10.48
C GLY A 59 -14.43 0.61 -9.03
N VAL A 60 -13.15 0.92 -8.77
CA VAL A 60 -12.69 1.41 -7.46
C VAL A 60 -12.63 2.93 -7.47
N ASP A 61 -13.22 3.56 -6.45
CA ASP A 61 -13.20 5.02 -6.31
C ASP A 61 -11.76 5.55 -6.24
N ARG A 62 -11.49 6.61 -7.01
CA ARG A 62 -10.16 7.20 -7.14
C ARG A 62 -9.57 7.64 -5.80
N ARG A 63 -10.39 8.08 -4.86
CA ARG A 63 -9.98 8.50 -3.51
C ARG A 63 -9.39 7.33 -2.70
N TRP A 64 -9.90 6.12 -2.87
CA TRP A 64 -9.36 4.91 -2.22
C TRP A 64 -7.98 4.60 -2.79
N VAL A 65 -7.87 4.58 -4.12
CA VAL A 65 -6.60 4.35 -4.82
C VAL A 65 -5.56 5.37 -4.35
N GLU A 66 -5.89 6.67 -4.34
CA GLU A 66 -4.96 7.71 -3.92
C GLU A 66 -4.54 7.57 -2.45
N THR A 67 -5.47 7.23 -1.56
CA THR A 67 -5.17 7.06 -0.13
C THR A 67 -4.27 5.84 0.12
N ILE A 68 -4.55 4.72 -0.54
CA ILE A 68 -3.74 3.50 -0.45
C ILE A 68 -2.33 3.75 -1.03
N PHE A 69 -2.24 4.40 -2.19
CA PHE A 69 -0.94 4.75 -2.77
C PHE A 69 -0.17 5.77 -1.93
N SER A 70 -0.85 6.65 -1.17
CA SER A 70 -0.19 7.61 -0.27
C SER A 70 0.59 6.93 0.87
N THR A 71 0.17 5.72 1.25
CA THR A 71 0.80 4.92 2.31
C THR A 71 1.68 3.79 1.75
N ASN A 72 1.98 3.81 0.45
CA ASN A 72 2.91 2.88 -0.19
C ASN A 72 4.36 3.11 0.26
N ILE A 73 5.00 2.08 0.79
CA ILE A 73 6.40 2.08 1.22
C ILE A 73 7.39 1.47 0.23
N ALA A 74 6.91 0.87 -0.88
CA ALA A 74 7.75 0.20 -1.87
C ALA A 74 8.49 1.18 -2.82
N ARG A 75 8.81 2.40 -2.38
CA ARG A 75 9.61 3.38 -3.13
C ARG A 75 11.00 3.53 -2.50
N THR A 76 11.88 4.26 -3.17
CA THR A 76 13.20 4.56 -2.60
C THR A 76 13.08 5.51 -1.40
N PHE A 77 13.93 5.32 -0.40
CA PHE A 77 14.08 6.14 0.80
C PHE A 77 15.56 6.20 1.20
N ALA A 78 15.95 7.25 1.92
CA ALA A 78 17.31 7.40 2.43
C ALA A 78 17.42 6.77 3.83
N HIS A 79 18.46 5.97 4.05
CA HIS A 79 18.79 5.38 5.35
C HIS A 79 20.30 5.17 5.43
N GLU A 80 20.93 5.66 6.49
CA GLU A 80 22.39 5.52 6.72
C GLU A 80 23.26 5.84 5.48
N HIS A 81 23.00 6.99 4.85
CA HIS A 81 23.70 7.44 3.62
C HIS A 81 23.50 6.57 2.39
N ARG A 82 22.59 5.59 2.42
CA ARG A 82 22.20 4.75 1.27
C ARG A 82 20.82 5.14 0.78
N THR A 83 20.59 4.94 -0.52
CA THR A 83 19.24 4.94 -1.09
C THR A 83 18.76 3.50 -1.17
N LEU A 84 17.72 3.17 -0.43
CA LEU A 84 17.15 1.83 -0.33
C LEU A 84 15.72 1.83 -0.83
N LYS A 85 15.23 0.68 -1.30
CA LYS A 85 13.82 0.45 -1.63
C LYS A 85 13.35 -0.80 -0.91
N VAL A 86 12.22 -0.75 -0.22
CA VAL A 86 11.61 -1.98 0.33
C VAL A 86 11.24 -2.89 -0.84
N HIS A 87 11.79 -4.10 -0.83
CA HIS A 87 11.59 -5.12 -1.85
C HIS A 87 10.63 -6.21 -1.38
N ASP A 88 10.69 -6.57 -0.10
CA ASP A 88 9.80 -7.55 0.50
C ASP A 88 9.71 -7.36 2.01
N LEU A 89 8.71 -7.98 2.62
CA LEU A 89 8.50 -8.05 4.06
C LEU A 89 8.49 -9.52 4.48
N ARG A 90 9.46 -9.92 5.29
CA ARG A 90 9.53 -11.27 5.84
C ARG A 90 8.83 -11.29 7.18
N PHE A 91 7.72 -12.01 7.22
CA PHE A 91 7.04 -12.31 8.46
C PHE A 91 7.53 -13.66 9.01
N SER A 92 7.26 -13.91 10.29
CA SER A 92 7.43 -15.21 10.95
C SER A 92 6.67 -16.30 10.22
N ASP A 93 6.99 -17.58 10.47
CA ASP A 93 6.32 -18.70 9.79
C ASP A 93 4.79 -18.70 10.00
N ASP A 94 4.32 -18.14 11.11
CA ASP A 94 2.89 -17.95 11.41
C ASP A 94 2.30 -16.63 10.87
N LEU A 95 3.08 -15.88 10.10
CA LEU A 95 2.94 -14.50 9.62
C LEU A 95 2.31 -13.50 10.61
N ARG A 96 2.41 -13.75 11.91
CA ARG A 96 1.88 -12.83 12.95
C ARG A 96 2.82 -11.67 13.22
N THR A 97 4.11 -11.91 13.03
CA THR A 97 5.15 -10.96 13.39
C THR A 97 5.93 -10.62 12.14
N LEU A 98 6.08 -9.32 11.86
CA LEU A 98 7.09 -8.90 10.90
C LEU A 98 8.46 -9.16 11.52
N GLU A 99 9.28 -9.99 10.90
CA GLU A 99 10.62 -10.32 11.40
C GLU A 99 11.68 -9.46 10.74
N ALA A 100 11.56 -9.25 9.42
CA ALA A 100 12.53 -8.49 8.66
C ALA A 100 11.93 -7.74 7.47
N LEU A 101 12.61 -6.66 7.09
CA LEU A 101 12.40 -5.90 5.88
C LEU A 101 13.55 -6.25 4.93
N LEU A 102 13.19 -6.78 3.76
CA LEU A 102 14.15 -6.98 2.69
C LEU A 102 14.13 -5.74 1.81
N THR A 103 15.28 -5.08 1.71
CA THR A 103 15.45 -3.89 0.87
C THR A 103 16.43 -4.16 -0.25
N LYS A 104 16.41 -3.31 -1.27
CA LYS A 104 17.45 -3.23 -2.31
C LYS A 104 18.10 -1.87 -2.31
N ASP A 105 19.43 -1.84 -2.39
CA ASP A 105 20.16 -0.62 -2.68
C ASP A 105 20.09 -0.26 -4.19
N ASP A 106 20.75 0.83 -4.57
CA ASP A 106 20.86 1.31 -5.95
C ASP A 106 21.61 0.34 -6.87
N ALA A 107 22.49 -0.50 -6.31
CA ALA A 107 23.18 -1.59 -6.99
C ALA A 107 22.36 -2.91 -7.00
N PHE A 108 21.08 -2.87 -6.61
CA PHE A 108 20.17 -4.01 -6.51
C PHE A 108 20.61 -5.10 -5.52
N ARG A 109 21.54 -4.80 -4.62
CA ARG A 109 21.97 -5.73 -3.57
C ARG A 109 20.92 -5.77 -2.47
N THR A 110 20.60 -6.98 -2.02
CA THR A 110 19.68 -7.16 -0.91
C THR A 110 20.35 -6.72 0.39
N VAL A 111 19.66 -5.87 1.15
CA VAL A 111 20.02 -5.50 2.52
C VAL A 111 18.82 -5.82 3.39
N GLU A 112 19.03 -6.68 4.38
CA GLU A 112 18.00 -7.10 5.33
C GLU A 112 18.12 -6.28 6.61
N PHE A 113 16.97 -5.85 7.14
CA PHE A 113 16.84 -5.17 8.42
C PHE A 113 15.81 -5.91 9.26
N HIS A 114 16.03 -6.05 10.56
CA HIS A 114 15.01 -6.47 11.50
C HIS A 114 13.84 -5.47 11.55
N ALA A 115 12.66 -5.95 11.91
CA ALA A 115 11.42 -5.18 11.88
C ALA A 115 11.43 -3.88 12.71
N ASN A 116 12.31 -3.78 13.70
CA ASN A 116 12.46 -2.62 14.58
C ASN A 116 13.60 -1.68 14.19
N GLU A 117 14.43 -2.03 13.21
CA GLU A 117 15.56 -1.17 12.78
C GLU A 117 15.11 -0.02 11.89
N ILE A 118 13.98 -0.18 11.19
CA ILE A 118 13.37 0.86 10.35
C ILE A 118 11.92 1.03 10.75
N ASP A 119 11.54 2.24 11.18
CA ASP A 119 10.13 2.57 11.38
C ASP A 119 9.42 2.66 10.02
N LEU A 120 8.71 1.59 9.65
CA LEU A 120 7.93 1.53 8.40
C LEU A 120 6.90 2.64 8.27
N ARG A 121 6.36 3.18 9.37
CA ARG A 121 5.38 4.27 9.32
C ARG A 121 6.04 5.59 8.96
N SER A 122 7.31 5.79 9.33
CA SER A 122 8.09 6.95 8.92
C SER A 122 8.34 6.99 7.40
N LEU A 123 8.29 5.84 6.72
CA LEU A 123 8.47 5.73 5.27
C LEU A 123 7.23 6.17 4.47
N ARG A 124 6.09 6.36 5.14
CA ARG A 124 4.85 6.85 4.53
C ARG A 124 5.09 8.19 3.85
N ARG A 125 4.35 8.45 2.78
CA ARG A 125 4.41 9.78 2.16
C ARG A 125 3.77 10.76 3.13
N ALA A 126 4.35 11.95 3.26
CA ALA A 126 3.51 13.08 3.62
C ALA A 126 2.38 13.15 2.57
N PRO A 127 1.10 13.25 2.99
CA PRO A 127 0.01 13.33 2.04
C PRO A 127 0.34 14.42 1.03
N HIS A 128 0.16 14.11 -0.26
CA HIS A 128 0.33 15.10 -1.30
C HIS A 128 -0.65 16.23 -0.94
N ARG A 129 -0.16 17.38 -0.46
CA ARG A 129 -0.98 18.59 -0.50
C ARG A 129 -1.30 18.76 -1.97
N SER A 130 -2.55 18.54 -2.34
CA SER A 130 -3.09 19.05 -3.59
C SER A 130 -2.64 20.49 -3.63
N ARG A 131 -1.80 20.81 -4.62
CA ARG A 131 -1.40 22.17 -4.91
C ARG A 131 -2.71 22.86 -5.24
N GLU A 132 -3.30 23.56 -4.26
CA GLU A 132 -4.40 24.48 -4.51
C GLU A 132 -3.96 25.31 -5.70
N ALA A 133 -4.81 25.32 -6.73
CA ALA A 133 -4.59 26.17 -7.88
C ALA A 133 -4.37 27.59 -7.33
N GLU A 134 -3.15 28.11 -7.53
CA GLU A 134 -2.88 29.51 -7.27
C GLU A 134 -3.98 30.33 -7.95
N PRO A 135 -4.64 31.25 -7.25
CA PRO A 135 -5.65 32.09 -7.88
C PRO A 135 -4.98 32.86 -9.02
N VAL A 136 -5.41 32.57 -10.24
CA VAL A 136 -5.01 33.32 -11.43
C VAL A 136 -5.33 34.79 -11.17
N GLY A 137 -4.25 35.55 -11.06
CA GLY A 137 -4.12 37.00 -11.04
C GLY A 137 -5.39 37.83 -10.90
N SER A 138 -5.49 38.51 -9.75
CA SER A 138 -6.08 39.85 -9.73
C SER A 138 -5.25 40.82 -10.57
N THR A 139 -5.92 41.90 -10.99
CA THR A 139 -5.42 43.17 -11.59
C THR A 139 -5.05 43.18 -13.08
N LYS A 140 -5.49 44.14 -13.93
CA LYS A 140 -6.06 45.49 -13.72
C LYS A 140 -7.06 45.86 -14.82
N ALA A 141 -8.10 46.58 -14.42
CA ALA A 141 -8.75 47.58 -15.25
C ALA A 141 -7.85 48.82 -15.38
N LEU A 142 -7.77 49.37 -16.59
CA LEU A 142 -7.54 50.78 -16.92
C LEU A 142 -7.94 50.99 -18.38
#